data_AF-A0A7G9ZBC6-F1
#
_entry.id   AF-A0A7G9ZBC6-F1
#
_cell.length_a   1.000
_cell.length_b   1.000
_cell.length_c   1.000
_cell.angle_alpha   90.00
_cell.angle_beta   90.00
_cell.angle_gamma   90.00
#
_symmetry.space_group_name_H-M   'P 1'
#
loop_
_entity.id
_entity.type
_entity.pdbx_description
1 polymer ?
#
loop_
_entity_poly.entity_id
_entity_poly.type
_entity_poly.pdbx_seq_one_letter_code
_entity_poly.pdbx_strand_id
1 'polypeptide(L)'
;MSRKYNYEYRIAIGNEKGRRSTVWKVWVHKTNIYIQSRMMGSDLKVSLHEGGQGQFSMTSEWLLKQNGNIQNPNRHIEKWKMPIPRGNKAVCIFKIVIPESELREINISERLQDVNWINAPAIDSAIEIDLHLTAPNSKTPPTSCVPHHHLFTFPLENGEWLVGVYHEEVINEENDAEMRRLRIGAQNLYHQIGIKPELGHRTAGLFSNPNRYRGLIEIVPYEDQ
;
A
#
# COMPACT_ATOMS: atom_id res chain seq x y z
N MET A 1 6.37 26.80 -8.61
CA MET A 1 6.12 25.80 -7.56
C MET A 1 6.94 24.56 -7.88
N SER A 2 7.95 24.22 -7.08
CA SER A 2 8.68 22.96 -7.28
C SER A 2 7.73 21.79 -7.02
N ARG A 3 7.78 20.74 -7.84
CA ARG A 3 7.04 19.51 -7.55
C ARG A 3 7.50 18.98 -6.19
N LYS A 4 6.54 18.68 -5.30
CA LYS A 4 6.80 18.17 -3.94
C LYS A 4 7.47 16.78 -3.95
N TYR A 5 7.35 16.04 -5.05
CA TYR A 5 7.84 14.67 -5.25
C TYR A 5 8.43 14.51 -6.66
N ASN A 6 9.33 13.54 -6.83
CA ASN A 6 9.97 13.28 -8.12
C ASN A 6 8.98 12.54 -9.05
N TYR A 7 8.26 11.56 -8.50
CA TYR A 7 7.30 10.72 -9.22
C TYR A 7 6.14 10.32 -8.31
N GLU A 8 4.95 10.15 -8.89
CA GLU A 8 3.71 9.74 -8.20
C GLU A 8 2.87 8.85 -9.12
N TYR A 9 2.30 7.78 -8.56
CA TYR A 9 1.30 6.93 -9.20
C TYR A 9 0.09 6.78 -8.28
N ARG A 10 -1.11 6.91 -8.86
CA ARG A 10 -2.38 6.72 -8.17
C ARG A 10 -3.15 5.60 -8.82
N ILE A 11 -3.67 4.69 -8.01
CA ILE A 11 -4.33 3.48 -8.48
C ILE A 11 -5.54 3.13 -7.63
N ALA A 12 -6.57 2.59 -8.27
CA ALA A 12 -7.73 2.00 -7.61
C ALA A 12 -8.21 0.77 -8.40
N ILE A 13 -8.85 -0.16 -7.69
CA ILE A 13 -9.39 -1.41 -8.23
C ILE A 13 -10.91 -1.30 -8.26
N GLY A 14 -11.54 -1.76 -9.34
CA GLY A 14 -12.99 -1.75 -9.52
C GLY A 14 -13.47 -0.60 -10.42
N ASN A 15 -14.62 -0.01 -10.10
CA ASN A 15 -15.27 1.00 -10.93
C ASN A 15 -15.38 2.34 -10.19
N GLU A 16 -14.96 3.43 -10.84
CA GLU A 16 -15.06 4.81 -10.33
C GLU A 16 -16.45 5.14 -9.78
N LYS A 17 -17.50 4.68 -10.48
CA LYS A 17 -18.92 4.96 -10.17
C LYS A 17 -19.63 3.80 -9.44
N GLY A 18 -18.90 2.78 -9.00
CA GLY A 18 -19.48 1.58 -8.38
C GLY A 18 -18.63 1.05 -7.22
N ARG A 19 -18.65 -0.29 -7.05
CA ARG A 19 -17.79 -0.95 -6.08
C ARG A 19 -16.32 -0.82 -6.48
N ARG A 20 -15.51 -0.36 -5.53
CA ARG A 20 -14.07 -0.16 -5.72
C ARG A 20 -13.31 -0.17 -4.40
N SER A 21 -11.99 -0.23 -4.54
CA SER A 21 -11.05 0.03 -3.46
C SER A 21 -10.96 1.53 -3.17
N THR A 22 -10.26 1.87 -2.09
CA THR A 22 -9.72 3.21 -1.93
C THR A 22 -8.70 3.55 -3.03
N VAL A 23 -8.36 4.84 -3.15
CA VAL A 23 -7.23 5.27 -3.98
C VAL A 23 -5.94 5.06 -3.21
N TRP A 24 -5.09 4.19 -3.74
CA TRP A 24 -3.72 4.01 -3.30
C TRP A 24 -2.80 4.96 -4.05
N LYS A 25 -1.87 5.55 -3.32
CA LYS A 25 -0.86 6.45 -3.85
C LYS A 25 0.52 5.91 -3.50
N VAL A 26 1.35 5.75 -4.52
CA VAL A 26 2.77 5.44 -4.40
C VAL A 26 3.56 6.60 -4.94
N TRP A 27 4.53 7.11 -4.19
CA TRP A 27 5.37 8.22 -4.65
C TRP A 27 6.79 8.12 -4.14
N VAL A 28 7.69 8.80 -4.86
CA VAL A 28 9.12 8.81 -4.58
C VAL A 28 9.58 10.22 -4.27
N HIS A 29 10.43 10.33 -3.24
CA HIS A 29 11.21 11.53 -2.96
C HIS A 29 12.67 11.14 -2.74
N LYS A 30 13.54 11.52 -3.68
CA LYS A 30 14.94 11.08 -3.74
C LYS A 30 15.05 9.56 -3.85
N THR A 31 15.50 8.90 -2.79
CA THR A 31 15.62 7.44 -2.65
C THR A 31 14.52 6.83 -1.78
N ASN A 32 13.63 7.65 -1.20
CA ASN A 32 12.57 7.17 -0.31
C ASN A 32 11.28 6.93 -1.09
N ILE A 33 10.62 5.81 -0.77
CA ILE A 33 9.35 5.41 -1.36
C ILE A 33 8.28 5.50 -0.28
N TYR A 34 7.12 6.01 -0.65
CA TYR A 34 6.00 6.17 0.26
C TYR A 34 4.74 5.59 -0.34
N ILE A 35 3.93 4.98 0.51
CA ILE A 35 2.68 4.34 0.14
C ILE A 35 1.61 4.80 1.12
N GLN A 36 0.46 5.19 0.60
CA GLN A 36 -0.67 5.63 1.39
C GLN A 36 -1.96 5.30 0.66
N SER A 37 -2.94 4.79 1.40
CA SER A 37 -4.34 4.78 0.96
C SER A 37 -5.02 6.05 1.43
N ARG A 38 -5.89 6.61 0.60
CA ARG A 38 -6.66 7.82 0.95
C ARG A 38 -7.61 7.59 2.12
N MET A 39 -8.24 6.42 2.19
CA MET A 39 -9.23 6.09 3.21
C MET A 39 -8.65 5.48 4.49
N MET A 40 -7.37 5.08 4.49
CA MET A 40 -6.59 4.90 5.72
C MET A 40 -6.33 6.23 6.46
N GLY A 41 -6.79 7.35 5.90
CA GLY A 41 -6.59 8.70 6.40
C GLY A 41 -5.24 9.28 5.95
N SER A 42 -5.14 10.62 6.00
CA SER A 42 -3.85 11.34 5.88
C SER A 42 -2.84 10.98 6.97
N ASP A 43 -3.28 10.16 7.91
CA ASP A 43 -2.70 9.97 9.23
C ASP A 43 -1.89 8.69 9.32
N LEU A 44 -1.98 7.78 8.35
CA LEU A 44 -1.15 6.59 8.24
C LEU A 44 -0.36 6.59 6.93
N LYS A 45 0.88 6.11 6.97
CA LYS A 45 1.71 5.90 5.78
C LYS A 45 2.72 4.78 5.98
N VAL A 46 3.06 4.13 4.89
CA VAL A 46 4.26 3.30 4.78
C VAL A 46 5.38 4.15 4.20
N SER A 47 6.58 4.03 4.78
CA SER A 47 7.81 4.65 4.28
C SER A 47 8.88 3.59 4.14
N LEU A 48 9.45 3.48 2.95
CA LEU A 48 10.52 2.55 2.61
C LEU A 48 11.76 3.40 2.31
N HIS A 49 12.78 3.24 3.15
CA HIS A 49 13.97 4.08 3.16
C HIS A 49 15.16 3.37 2.52
N GLU A 50 16.06 4.17 1.97
CA GLU A 50 17.39 3.74 1.56
C GLU A 50 18.11 3.02 2.72
N GLY A 51 18.88 1.97 2.38
CA GLY A 51 19.50 1.09 3.39
C GLY A 51 18.57 -0.01 3.92
N GLY A 52 17.39 -0.18 3.32
CA GLY A 52 16.54 -1.34 3.56
C GLY A 52 15.72 -1.27 4.86
N GLN A 53 15.37 -0.06 5.33
CA GLN A 53 14.48 0.11 6.48
C GLN A 53 13.06 0.44 5.99
N GLY A 54 12.09 -0.39 6.36
CA GLY A 54 10.67 -0.14 6.12
C GLY A 54 9.95 0.19 7.42
N GLN A 55 8.94 1.04 7.35
CA GLN A 55 8.10 1.35 8.50
C GLN A 55 6.66 1.66 8.09
N PHE A 56 5.73 1.27 8.96
CA PHE A 56 4.33 1.65 8.92
C PHE A 56 4.05 2.53 10.13
N SER A 57 3.57 3.75 9.92
CA SER A 57 3.59 4.77 10.97
C SER A 57 2.47 5.78 10.80
N MET A 58 2.12 6.40 11.92
CA MET A 58 1.33 7.61 11.93
C MET A 58 2.12 8.78 11.34
N THR A 59 1.41 9.67 10.65
CA THR A 59 2.01 10.87 10.06
C THR A 59 2.26 11.94 11.12
N SER A 60 3.11 12.91 10.78
CA SER A 60 3.41 14.02 11.69
C SER A 60 2.17 14.89 11.90
N GLU A 61 1.33 15.00 10.88
CA GLU A 61 0.05 15.71 10.91
C GLU A 61 -0.89 15.12 11.97
N TRP A 62 -0.95 13.79 12.08
CA TRP A 62 -1.71 13.14 13.14
C TRP A 62 -1.15 13.47 14.53
N LEU A 63 0.18 13.43 14.71
CA LEU A 63 0.80 13.79 16.00
C LEU A 63 0.49 15.23 16.42
N LEU A 64 0.45 16.17 15.46
CA LEU A 64 0.08 17.55 15.72
C LEU A 64 -1.38 17.66 16.20
N LYS A 65 -2.30 16.84 15.66
CA LYS A 65 -3.70 16.77 16.14
C LYS A 65 -3.82 16.26 17.58
N GLN A 66 -2.84 15.50 18.07
CA GLN A 66 -2.84 14.95 19.44
C GLN A 66 -2.25 15.91 20.48
N ASN A 67 -2.03 17.20 20.13
CA ASN A 67 -1.54 18.25 21.04
C ASN A 67 -0.25 17.87 21.81
N GLY A 68 0.63 17.07 21.21
CA GLY A 68 1.93 16.71 21.81
C GLY A 68 1.88 15.63 22.90
N ASN A 69 0.73 15.00 23.14
CA ASN A 69 0.58 13.93 24.14
C ASN A 69 1.31 12.62 23.76
N ILE A 70 1.78 12.50 22.52
CA ILE A 70 2.48 11.31 22.02
C ILE A 70 3.86 11.73 21.50
N GLN A 71 4.90 11.17 22.11
CA GLN A 71 6.27 11.40 21.67
C GLN A 71 6.52 10.77 20.29
N ASN A 72 7.34 11.43 19.47
CA ASN A 72 7.70 11.01 18.11
C ASN A 72 8.12 9.52 17.94
N PRO A 73 8.83 8.88 18.89
CA PRO A 73 9.17 7.45 18.79
C PRO A 73 7.94 6.52 18.81
N ASN A 74 6.85 6.95 19.45
CA ASN A 74 5.65 6.14 19.67
C ASN A 74 4.67 6.16 18.48
N ARG A 75 5.02 6.88 17.39
CA ARG A 75 4.18 6.95 16.18
C ARG A 75 4.31 5.75 15.25
N HIS A 76 5.33 4.93 15.47
CA HIS A 76 5.66 3.82 14.61
C HIS A 76 4.86 2.59 15.03
N ILE A 77 4.00 2.10 14.13
CA ILE A 77 3.20 0.89 14.35
C ILE A 77 4.09 -0.33 14.17
N GLU A 78 4.85 -0.38 13.08
CA GLU A 78 5.84 -1.43 12.83
C GLU A 78 7.06 -0.89 12.09
N LYS A 79 8.21 -1.51 12.34
CA LYS A 79 9.46 -1.32 11.58
C LYS A 79 10.00 -2.68 11.16
N TRP A 80 10.54 -2.78 9.95
CA TRP A 80 11.13 -4.01 9.43
C TRP A 80 12.35 -3.74 8.57
N LYS A 81 13.16 -4.77 8.37
CA LYS A 81 14.23 -4.77 7.37
C LYS A 81 13.68 -5.30 6.05
N MET A 82 13.82 -4.51 5.00
CA MET A 82 13.47 -4.89 3.63
C MET A 82 14.60 -5.70 3.00
N PRO A 83 14.30 -6.59 2.04
CA PRO A 83 15.34 -7.17 1.21
C PRO A 83 16.04 -6.07 0.41
N ILE A 84 17.37 -6.16 0.32
CA ILE A 84 18.19 -5.26 -0.50
C ILE A 84 18.49 -5.99 -1.82
N PRO A 85 18.20 -5.40 -2.98
CA PRO A 85 18.49 -6.04 -4.25
C PRO A 85 20.00 -6.28 -4.41
N ARG A 86 20.36 -7.43 -4.95
CA ARG A 86 21.76 -7.82 -5.22
C ARG A 86 21.88 -8.40 -6.62
N GLY A 87 23.01 -8.12 -7.27
CA GLY A 87 23.27 -8.60 -8.63
C GLY A 87 22.32 -7.96 -9.63
N ASN A 88 21.72 -8.79 -10.49
CA ASN A 88 20.86 -8.35 -11.60
C ASN A 88 19.36 -8.61 -11.38
N LYS A 89 18.95 -9.04 -10.17
CA LYS A 89 17.56 -9.39 -9.87
C LYS A 89 16.88 -8.29 -9.07
N ALA A 90 15.66 -7.95 -9.49
CA ALA A 90 14.76 -7.16 -8.67
C ALA A 90 14.27 -7.98 -7.48
N VAL A 91 13.95 -7.31 -6.36
CA VAL A 91 13.38 -7.95 -5.17
C VAL A 91 12.06 -7.30 -4.81
N CYS A 92 11.04 -8.09 -4.49
CA CYS A 92 9.79 -7.57 -3.95
C CYS A 92 10.03 -7.01 -2.55
N ILE A 93 9.81 -5.71 -2.37
CA ILE A 93 10.02 -5.00 -1.10
C ILE A 93 8.71 -4.76 -0.36
N PHE A 94 7.58 -4.72 -1.08
CA PHE A 94 6.27 -4.47 -0.50
C PHE A 94 5.12 -4.94 -1.39
N LYS A 95 3.99 -5.33 -0.80
CA LYS A 95 2.75 -5.66 -1.52
C LYS A 95 1.54 -4.83 -1.05
N ILE A 96 0.61 -4.59 -1.95
CA ILE A 96 -0.74 -4.11 -1.62
C ILE A 96 -1.72 -5.16 -2.15
N VAL A 97 -2.56 -5.73 -1.27
CA VAL A 97 -3.53 -6.76 -1.63
C VAL A 97 -4.93 -6.18 -1.47
N ILE A 98 -5.76 -6.34 -2.50
CA ILE A 98 -7.12 -5.79 -2.53
C ILE A 98 -8.06 -6.91 -2.96
N PRO A 99 -8.71 -7.59 -2.00
CA PRO A 99 -9.68 -8.64 -2.29
C PRO A 99 -10.95 -8.10 -2.95
N GLU A 100 -11.58 -8.91 -3.81
CA GLU A 100 -12.91 -8.60 -4.39
C GLU A 100 -13.91 -8.29 -3.27
N SER A 101 -13.90 -9.10 -2.21
CA SER A 101 -14.82 -9.02 -1.08
C SER A 101 -14.72 -7.72 -0.29
N GLU A 102 -13.67 -6.92 -0.50
CA GLU A 102 -13.42 -5.65 0.19
C GLU A 102 -13.79 -4.43 -0.67
N LEU A 103 -14.14 -4.63 -1.95
CA LEU A 103 -14.62 -3.56 -2.81
C LEU A 103 -16.00 -3.09 -2.33
N ARG A 104 -16.19 -1.77 -2.30
CA ARG A 104 -17.40 -1.12 -1.79
C ARG A 104 -17.77 0.09 -2.62
N GLU A 105 -19.03 0.48 -2.58
CA GLU A 105 -19.44 1.79 -3.09
C GLU A 105 -18.88 2.89 -2.18
N ILE A 106 -18.25 3.89 -2.79
CA ILE A 106 -17.63 5.01 -2.08
C ILE A 106 -18.39 6.28 -2.44
N ASN A 107 -19.32 6.67 -1.57
CA ASN A 107 -20.23 7.80 -1.75
C ASN A 107 -19.69 9.11 -1.15
N ILE A 108 -18.41 9.40 -1.39
CA ILE A 108 -17.78 10.67 -0.98
C ILE A 108 -17.23 11.42 -2.19
N SER A 109 -17.27 12.75 -2.14
CA SER A 109 -16.65 13.58 -3.17
C SER A 109 -15.13 13.53 -3.05
N GLU A 110 -14.46 13.06 -4.10
CA GLU A 110 -13.01 13.05 -4.15
C GLU A 110 -12.46 13.37 -5.55
N ARG A 111 -11.22 13.84 -5.59
CA ARG A 111 -10.50 14.05 -6.85
C ARG A 111 -10.01 12.71 -7.39
N LEU A 112 -10.75 12.16 -8.35
CA LEU A 112 -10.40 10.91 -9.04
C LEU A 112 -9.62 11.13 -10.34
N GLN A 113 -9.26 12.39 -10.65
CA GLN A 113 -8.37 12.67 -11.77
C GLN A 113 -7.02 11.98 -11.57
N ASP A 114 -6.44 11.51 -12.67
CA ASP A 114 -5.14 10.83 -12.73
C ASP A 114 -5.05 9.53 -11.91
N VAL A 115 -6.20 8.95 -11.52
CA VAL A 115 -6.26 7.60 -10.96
C VAL A 115 -6.26 6.59 -12.11
N ASN A 116 -5.32 5.65 -12.05
CA ASN A 116 -5.28 4.52 -12.95
C ASN A 116 -6.21 3.44 -12.39
N TRP A 117 -7.16 2.99 -13.19
CA TRP A 117 -8.15 2.00 -12.79
C TRP A 117 -7.75 0.62 -13.30
N ILE A 118 -7.74 -0.35 -12.39
CA ILE A 118 -7.72 -1.77 -12.73
C ILE A 118 -9.14 -2.30 -12.52
N ASN A 119 -9.57 -3.22 -13.39
CA ASN A 119 -10.85 -3.90 -13.22
C ASN A 119 -10.92 -4.63 -11.86
N ALA A 120 -12.14 -4.83 -11.37
CA ALA A 120 -12.35 -5.69 -10.20
C ALA A 120 -11.82 -7.11 -10.50
N PRO A 121 -11.16 -7.77 -9.54
CA PRO A 121 -10.78 -9.18 -9.69
C PRO A 121 -12.05 -10.05 -9.73
N ALA A 122 -11.90 -11.32 -10.13
CA ALA A 122 -12.98 -12.29 -10.06
C ALA A 122 -13.47 -12.50 -8.62
N ILE A 123 -14.65 -13.10 -8.49
CA ILE A 123 -15.16 -13.57 -7.19
C ILE A 123 -14.14 -14.54 -6.59
N ASP A 124 -13.91 -14.42 -5.28
CA ASP A 124 -12.91 -15.18 -4.51
C ASP A 124 -11.46 -14.95 -4.97
N SER A 125 -11.19 -13.84 -5.64
CA SER A 125 -9.83 -13.39 -6.01
C SER A 125 -9.46 -12.05 -5.37
N ALA A 126 -8.18 -11.71 -5.45
CA ALA A 126 -7.63 -10.41 -5.09
C ALA A 126 -6.74 -9.86 -6.21
N ILE A 127 -6.65 -8.53 -6.30
CA ILE A 127 -5.54 -7.90 -7.02
C ILE A 127 -4.37 -7.73 -6.05
N GLU A 128 -3.22 -8.28 -6.41
CA GLU A 128 -1.95 -8.03 -5.74
C GLU A 128 -1.11 -7.04 -6.55
N ILE A 129 -0.73 -5.94 -5.91
CA ILE A 129 0.21 -4.96 -6.45
C ILE A 129 1.55 -5.17 -5.77
N ASP A 130 2.55 -5.57 -6.56
CA ASP A 130 3.88 -5.84 -6.08
C ASP A 130 4.83 -4.69 -6.40
N LEU A 131 5.50 -4.20 -5.36
CA LEU A 131 6.53 -3.18 -5.46
C LEU A 131 7.91 -3.83 -5.41
N HIS A 132 8.63 -3.73 -6.52
CA HIS A 132 9.95 -4.30 -6.70
C HIS A 132 11.02 -3.22 -6.75
N LEU A 133 12.16 -3.49 -6.12
CA LEU A 133 13.35 -2.66 -6.20
C LEU A 133 14.44 -3.38 -6.99
N THR A 134 15.06 -2.68 -7.93
CA THR A 134 16.21 -3.20 -8.69
C THR A 134 17.52 -2.81 -8.03
N ALA A 135 18.59 -3.56 -8.31
CA ALA A 135 19.94 -3.06 -8.02
C ALA A 135 20.24 -1.83 -8.90
N PRO A 136 21.17 -0.94 -8.48
CA PRO A 136 21.52 0.23 -9.26
C PRO A 136 21.87 -0.11 -10.71
N ASN A 137 21.16 0.50 -11.66
CA ASN A 137 21.31 0.24 -13.08
C ASN A 137 21.02 1.50 -13.90
N SER A 138 21.90 1.82 -14.85
CA SER A 138 21.73 2.96 -15.75
C SER A 138 20.62 2.76 -16.79
N LYS A 139 20.20 1.52 -17.04
CA LYS A 139 19.13 1.19 -17.98
C LYS A 139 17.80 1.05 -17.27
N THR A 140 16.75 1.59 -17.88
CA THR A 140 15.37 1.39 -17.43
C THR A 140 15.02 -0.09 -17.47
N PRO A 141 14.41 -0.64 -16.39
CA PRO A 141 13.95 -2.02 -16.37
C PRO A 141 12.94 -2.30 -17.49
N PRO A 142 12.89 -3.55 -18.01
CA PRO A 142 11.87 -3.93 -18.97
C PRO A 142 10.47 -3.82 -18.33
N THR A 143 9.49 -3.40 -19.13
CA THR A 143 8.09 -3.27 -18.70
C THR A 143 7.24 -4.52 -18.97
N SER A 144 7.75 -5.48 -19.76
CA SER A 144 7.08 -6.76 -19.96
C SER A 144 7.38 -7.70 -18.79
N CYS A 145 6.34 -8.25 -18.15
CA CYS A 145 6.50 -9.04 -16.93
C CYS A 145 5.41 -10.12 -16.79
N VAL A 146 5.27 -11.07 -17.72
CA VAL A 146 4.26 -12.15 -17.59
C VAL A 146 4.53 -13.03 -16.36
N PRO A 147 3.52 -13.41 -15.54
CA PRO A 147 2.07 -13.18 -15.70
C PRO A 147 1.55 -11.82 -15.16
N HIS A 148 2.44 -10.96 -14.70
CA HIS A 148 2.11 -9.64 -14.18
C HIS A 148 1.90 -8.60 -15.29
N HIS A 149 1.16 -7.56 -14.91
CA HIS A 149 0.92 -6.37 -15.69
C HIS A 149 1.70 -5.20 -15.10
N HIS A 150 2.42 -4.47 -15.94
CA HIS A 150 3.19 -3.30 -15.51
C HIS A 150 2.29 -2.10 -15.21
N LEU A 151 2.63 -1.36 -14.14
CA LEU A 151 1.95 -0.13 -13.74
C LEU A 151 2.84 1.08 -13.94
N PHE A 152 4.02 1.06 -13.33
CA PHE A 152 4.94 2.18 -13.36
C PHE A 152 6.38 1.75 -13.11
N THR A 153 7.31 2.62 -13.50
CA THR A 153 8.75 2.50 -13.25
C THR A 153 9.29 3.87 -12.88
N PHE A 154 9.78 4.01 -11.65
CA PHE A 154 10.31 5.27 -11.12
C PHE A 154 11.81 5.15 -10.86
N PRO A 155 12.66 6.02 -11.45
CA PRO A 155 14.07 6.07 -11.10
C PRO A 155 14.26 6.71 -9.72
N LEU A 156 15.19 6.16 -8.95
CA LEU A 156 15.65 6.70 -7.67
C LEU A 156 17.00 7.41 -7.84
N GLU A 157 17.33 8.35 -6.95
CA GLU A 157 18.58 9.13 -7.04
C GLU A 157 19.86 8.30 -6.85
N ASN A 158 19.76 7.12 -6.23
CA ASN A 158 20.87 6.18 -6.06
C ASN A 158 21.07 5.23 -7.27
N GLY A 159 20.33 5.45 -8.37
CA GLY A 159 20.40 4.65 -9.58
C GLY A 159 19.57 3.37 -9.55
N GLU A 160 18.89 3.07 -8.45
CA GLU A 160 17.89 1.99 -8.40
C GLU A 160 16.60 2.41 -9.11
N TRP A 161 15.75 1.43 -9.37
CA TRP A 161 14.41 1.63 -9.91
C TRP A 161 13.38 0.97 -9.03
N LEU A 162 12.32 1.71 -8.71
CA LEU A 162 11.08 1.16 -8.19
C LEU A 162 10.18 0.77 -9.36
N VAL A 163 9.73 -0.49 -9.36
CA VAL A 163 8.82 -1.02 -10.37
C VAL A 163 7.54 -1.50 -9.68
N GLY A 164 6.40 -0.98 -10.11
CA GLY A 164 5.09 -1.46 -9.70
C GLY A 164 4.51 -2.37 -10.78
N VAL A 165 4.11 -3.57 -10.38
CA VAL A 165 3.36 -4.52 -11.22
C VAL A 165 2.14 -5.02 -10.47
N TYR A 166 1.17 -5.60 -11.16
CA TYR A 166 0.05 -6.28 -10.52
C TYR A 166 -0.28 -7.61 -11.20
N HIS A 167 -0.95 -8.47 -10.47
CA HIS A 167 -1.60 -9.67 -10.97
C HIS A 167 -2.86 -9.96 -10.16
N GLU A 168 -3.71 -10.84 -10.68
CA GLU A 168 -4.84 -11.40 -9.95
C GLU A 168 -4.42 -12.73 -9.34
N GLU A 169 -4.79 -12.96 -8.09
CA GLU A 169 -4.52 -14.19 -7.35
C GLU A 169 -5.81 -14.73 -6.73
N VAL A 170 -6.00 -16.04 -6.80
CA VAL A 170 -7.15 -16.71 -6.17
C VAL A 170 -6.94 -16.80 -4.67
N ILE A 171 -7.96 -16.44 -3.89
CA ILE A 171 -7.94 -16.52 -2.44
C ILE A 171 -8.28 -17.97 -2.04
N ASN A 172 -7.27 -18.67 -1.50
CA ASN A 172 -7.47 -19.98 -0.90
C ASN A 172 -7.85 -19.86 0.60
N GLU A 173 -8.14 -20.99 1.23
CA GLU A 173 -8.55 -21.03 2.65
C GLU A 173 -7.49 -20.46 3.61
N GLU A 174 -6.21 -20.64 3.31
CA GLU A 174 -5.10 -20.10 4.11
C GLU A 174 -5.06 -18.57 4.02
N ASN A 175 -5.15 -18.03 2.81
CA ASN A 175 -5.22 -16.60 2.54
C ASN A 175 -6.46 -16.00 3.24
N ASP A 176 -7.63 -16.63 3.11
CA ASP A 176 -8.86 -16.16 3.77
C ASP A 176 -8.77 -16.15 5.31
N ALA A 177 -8.20 -17.20 5.91
CA ALA A 177 -7.95 -17.23 7.35
C ALA A 177 -7.01 -16.10 7.79
N GLU A 178 -5.95 -15.83 7.01
CA GLU A 178 -5.04 -14.73 7.26
C GLU A 178 -5.73 -13.36 7.11
N MET A 179 -6.58 -13.17 6.10
CA MET A 179 -7.37 -11.93 5.94
C MET A 179 -8.25 -11.66 7.15
N ARG A 180 -8.96 -12.67 7.65
CA ARG A 180 -9.80 -12.56 8.85
C ARG A 180 -8.98 -12.20 10.09
N ARG A 181 -7.81 -12.81 10.26
CA ARG A 181 -6.87 -12.48 11.35
C ARG A 181 -6.40 -11.02 11.26
N LEU A 182 -6.04 -10.57 10.05
CA LEU A 182 -5.60 -9.20 9.79
C LEU A 182 -6.72 -8.18 10.00
N ARG A 183 -7.97 -8.52 9.68
CA ARG A 183 -9.15 -7.68 9.95
C ARG A 183 -9.30 -7.41 11.43
N ILE A 184 -9.25 -8.46 12.25
CA ILE A 184 -9.32 -8.35 13.71
C ILE A 184 -8.14 -7.52 14.24
N GLY A 185 -6.92 -7.77 13.75
CA GLY A 185 -5.73 -7.00 14.12
C GLY A 185 -5.86 -5.51 13.80
N ALA A 186 -6.37 -5.18 12.61
CA ALA A 186 -6.60 -3.80 12.19
C ALA A 186 -7.68 -3.11 13.02
N GLN A 187 -8.80 -3.78 13.31
CA GLN A 187 -9.84 -3.25 14.20
C GLN A 187 -9.29 -2.95 15.61
N ASN A 188 -8.50 -3.87 16.18
CA ASN A 188 -7.87 -3.71 17.48
C ASN A 188 -6.90 -2.53 17.50
N LEU A 189 -6.07 -2.40 16.46
CA LEU A 189 -5.15 -1.27 16.31
C LEU A 189 -5.91 0.05 16.31
N TYR A 190 -6.98 0.15 15.51
CA TYR A 190 -7.80 1.37 15.41
C TYR A 190 -8.45 1.74 16.75
N HIS A 191 -8.95 0.75 17.48
CA HIS A 191 -9.48 0.94 18.82
C HIS A 191 -8.41 1.47 19.78
N GLN A 192 -7.22 0.88 19.79
CA GLN A 192 -6.11 1.28 20.67
C GLN A 192 -5.64 2.72 20.40
N ILE A 193 -5.65 3.16 19.14
CA ILE A 193 -5.24 4.51 18.74
C ILE A 193 -6.39 5.53 18.78
N GLY A 194 -7.57 5.14 19.27
CA GLY A 194 -8.72 6.02 19.41
C GLY A 194 -9.36 6.45 18.08
N ILE A 195 -9.04 5.78 16.97
CA ILE A 195 -9.69 6.03 15.69
C ILE A 195 -10.95 5.17 15.64
N LYS A 196 -12.12 5.82 15.59
CA LYS A 196 -13.40 5.15 15.35
C LYS A 196 -13.58 4.99 13.83
N PRO A 197 -13.55 3.77 13.28
CA PRO A 197 -13.86 3.58 11.87
C PRO A 197 -15.32 3.94 11.63
N GLU A 198 -15.60 4.56 10.49
CA GLU A 198 -16.95 4.93 10.04
C GLU A 198 -17.32 3.97 8.89
N LEU A 199 -18.60 3.88 8.51
CA LEU A 199 -19.07 2.99 7.44
C LEU A 199 -18.32 3.19 6.10
N GLY A 200 -17.76 4.39 5.88
CA GLY A 200 -16.91 4.69 4.73
C GLY A 200 -15.42 4.42 4.92
N HIS A 201 -14.93 4.23 6.14
CA HIS A 201 -13.50 4.05 6.38
C HIS A 201 -13.01 2.71 5.82
N ARG A 202 -11.82 2.74 5.22
CA ARG A 202 -11.05 1.55 4.87
C ARG A 202 -9.85 1.52 5.78
N THR A 203 -9.53 0.33 6.26
CA THR A 203 -8.29 0.10 6.97
C THR A 203 -7.36 -0.72 6.09
N ALA A 204 -6.14 -0.89 6.56
CA ALA A 204 -5.30 -1.93 6.00
C ALA A 204 -4.62 -2.73 7.10
N GLY A 205 -4.68 -4.06 6.95
CA GLY A 205 -3.95 -4.99 7.79
C GLY A 205 -2.51 -5.12 7.30
N LEU A 206 -1.54 -4.97 8.20
CA LEU A 206 -0.14 -5.23 7.89
C LEU A 206 0.14 -6.72 8.04
N PHE A 207 0.57 -7.35 6.95
CA PHE A 207 0.94 -8.76 6.94
C PHE A 207 2.42 -8.95 6.63
N SER A 208 2.91 -10.13 6.99
CA SER A 208 4.27 -10.56 6.76
C SER A 208 4.29 -11.93 6.12
N ASN A 209 4.93 -12.06 4.97
CA ASN A 209 5.14 -13.36 4.36
C ASN A 209 6.45 -14.00 4.90
N PRO A 210 6.51 -15.34 5.07
CA PRO A 210 7.75 -16.05 5.39
C PRO A 210 8.94 -15.70 4.47
N ASN A 211 8.66 -15.34 3.21
CA ASN A 211 9.63 -14.90 2.21
C ASN A 211 10.08 -13.43 2.38
N ARG A 212 9.85 -12.84 3.56
CA ARG A 212 10.46 -11.61 4.09
C ARG A 212 10.02 -10.28 3.49
N TYR A 213 8.99 -10.24 2.66
CA TYR A 213 8.34 -8.97 2.33
C TYR A 213 7.20 -8.66 3.30
N ARG A 214 6.85 -7.38 3.37
CA ARG A 214 5.68 -6.89 4.08
C ARG A 214 4.63 -6.48 3.05
N GLY A 215 3.38 -6.43 3.48
CA GLY A 215 2.34 -5.87 2.64
C GLY A 215 1.18 -5.35 3.46
N LEU A 216 0.38 -4.53 2.81
CA LEU A 216 -0.91 -4.12 3.34
C LEU A 216 -2.00 -4.84 2.57
N ILE A 217 -2.98 -5.36 3.28
CA ILE A 217 -4.24 -5.80 2.69
C ILE A 217 -5.31 -4.75 2.99
N GLU A 218 -6.03 -4.28 1.99
CA GLU A 218 -7.19 -3.42 2.21
C GLU A 218 -8.29 -4.22 2.88
N ILE A 219 -8.88 -3.66 3.93
CA ILE A 219 -9.94 -4.31 4.69
C ILE A 219 -11.03 -3.29 5.00
N VAL A 220 -12.27 -3.70 4.85
CA VAL A 220 -13.44 -3.01 5.39
C VAL A 220 -13.60 -3.44 6.85
N PRO A 221 -13.51 -2.50 7.80
CA PRO A 221 -13.46 -2.84 9.22
C PRO A 221 -14.80 -3.35 9.78
N TYR A 222 -15.87 -3.37 9.00
CA TYR A 222 -17.17 -3.89 9.40
C TYR A 222 -17.74 -4.76 8.28
N GLU A 223 -18.33 -5.89 8.63
CA GLU A 223 -19.18 -6.62 7.70
C GLU A 223 -20.48 -5.82 7.54
N ASP A 224 -20.96 -5.72 6.30
CA ASP A 224 -22.26 -5.13 6.03
C ASP A 224 -23.30 -6.00 6.77
N GLN A 225 -23.98 -5.42 7.76
CA GLN A 225 -25.04 -6.09 8.52
C GLN A 225 -26.29 -6.31 7.66
#